data_AF-A0A5C6BNX8-F1
#
_entry.id   AF-A0A5C6BNX8-F1
#
_cell.length_a   1.000
_cell.length_b   1.000
_cell.length_c   1.000
_cell.angle_alpha   90.00
_cell.angle_beta   90.00
_cell.angle_gamma   90.00
#
_symmetry.space_group_name_H-M   'P 1'
#
loop_
_entity.id
_entity.type
_entity.pdbx_description
1 polymer ?
#
loop_
_entity_poly.entity_id
_entity_poly.type
_entity_poly.pdbx_seq_one_letter_code
_entity_poly.pdbx_strand_id
1 'polypeptide(L)'
;MSIDLANETPITLAKAAQTLPGGAVHVSTIHRWRMKGVRGVRLETFLRGGIRYTTDEAIERFFAATTAAADGDTPPVRTLRRREREITAAERDFDTNI
;
A
#
# COMPACT_ATOMS: atom_id res chain seq x y z
N MET A 1 1.72 -1.24 9.72
CA MET A 1 3.02 -1.72 10.25
C MET A 1 4.00 -0.56 10.13
N SER A 2 5.12 -0.59 10.85
CA SER A 2 6.15 0.47 10.81
C SER A 2 7.51 -0.18 10.61
N ILE A 3 8.39 0.50 9.87
CA ILE A 3 9.78 0.07 9.64
C ILE A 3 10.54 0.06 10.96
N ASP A 4 11.23 -1.04 11.26
CA ASP A 4 12.19 -1.15 12.35
C ASP A 4 13.62 -0.94 11.86
N LEU A 5 14.17 0.25 12.08
CA LEU A 5 15.51 0.61 11.60
C LEU A 5 16.65 -0.15 12.29
N ALA A 6 16.41 -0.86 13.39
CA ALA A 6 17.44 -1.65 14.07
C ALA A 6 17.68 -3.01 13.38
N ASN A 7 16.66 -3.55 12.70
CA ASN A 7 16.66 -4.91 12.15
C ASN A 7 16.41 -4.97 10.64
N GLU A 8 16.02 -3.86 10.01
CA GLU A 8 15.74 -3.80 8.58
C GLU A 8 16.84 -3.07 7.80
N THR A 9 17.00 -3.42 6.51
CA THR A 9 18.07 -2.92 5.64
C THR A 9 17.60 -1.72 4.81
N PRO A 10 18.02 -0.46 5.11
CA PRO A 10 17.45 0.71 4.46
C PRO A 10 18.06 1.00 3.09
N ILE A 11 17.20 1.25 2.10
CA ILE A 11 17.58 1.56 0.72
C ILE A 11 16.79 2.75 0.17
N THR A 12 17.39 3.48 -0.78
CA THR A 12 16.68 4.58 -1.45
C THR A 12 15.63 4.02 -2.42
N LEU A 13 14.60 4.80 -2.73
CA LEU A 13 13.58 4.37 -3.71
C LEU A 13 14.16 4.11 -5.11
N ALA A 14 15.21 4.85 -5.49
CA ALA A 14 15.91 4.65 -6.74
C ALA A 14 16.71 3.33 -6.76
N LYS A 15 17.38 3.00 -5.65
CA LYS A 15 18.08 1.72 -5.50
C LYS A 15 17.12 0.56 -5.50
N ALA A 16 16.03 0.66 -4.72
CA ALA A 16 14.96 -0.33 -4.67
C ALA A 16 14.46 -0.67 -6.08
N ALA A 17 14.19 0.34 -6.92
CA ALA A 17 13.72 0.15 -8.28
C ALA A 17 14.67 -0.70 -9.15
N GLN A 18 15.97 -0.71 -8.87
CA GLN A 18 16.98 -1.46 -9.61
C GLN A 18 17.27 -2.85 -9.02
N THR A 19 17.05 -3.05 -7.72
CA THR A 19 17.42 -4.27 -6.99
C THR A 19 16.24 -5.16 -6.66
N LEU A 20 15.04 -4.88 -7.17
CA LEU A 20 13.88 -5.74 -6.94
C LEU A 20 14.12 -7.19 -7.44
N PRO A 21 13.68 -8.19 -6.67
CA PRO A 21 13.56 -9.56 -7.16
C PRO A 21 12.64 -9.61 -8.39
N GLY A 22 13.02 -10.40 -9.40
CA GLY A 22 12.25 -10.52 -10.65
C GLY A 22 12.53 -9.44 -11.69
N GLY A 23 13.37 -8.45 -11.37
CA GLY A 23 13.90 -7.48 -12.33
C GLY A 23 13.59 -6.03 -11.99
N ALA A 24 14.38 -5.13 -12.58
CA ALA A 24 14.25 -3.70 -12.35
C ALA A 24 12.92 -3.13 -12.88
N VAL A 25 12.38 -2.15 -12.15
CA VAL A 25 11.21 -1.36 -12.56
C VAL A 25 11.59 0.12 -12.63
N HIS A 26 10.77 0.92 -13.30
CA HIS A 26 10.97 2.36 -13.27
C HIS A 26 10.72 2.94 -11.87
N VAL A 27 11.53 3.91 -11.43
CA VAL A 27 11.43 4.52 -10.08
C VAL A 27 10.04 5.13 -9.80
N SER A 28 9.35 5.63 -10.83
CA SER A 28 7.97 6.13 -10.71
C SER A 28 6.99 5.06 -10.21
N THR A 29 7.24 3.77 -10.46
CA THR A 29 6.44 2.67 -9.94
C THR A 29 6.58 2.57 -8.42
N ILE A 30 7.80 2.67 -7.88
CA ILE A 30 8.04 2.69 -6.43
C ILE A 30 7.37 3.91 -5.79
N HIS A 31 7.48 5.08 -6.43
CA HIS A 31 6.77 6.28 -5.98
C HIS A 31 5.25 6.10 -5.99
N ARG A 32 4.68 5.41 -6.99
CA ARG A 32 3.24 5.09 -7.01
C ARG A 32 2.86 4.19 -5.85
N TRP A 33 3.64 3.15 -5.56
CA TRP A 33 3.40 2.24 -4.43
C TRP A 33 3.40 2.95 -3.08
N ARG A 34 4.34 3.87 -2.83
CA ARG A 34 4.36 4.63 -1.55
C ARG A 34 3.26 5.70 -1.46
N MET A 35 2.84 6.31 -2.59
CA MET A 35 1.87 7.43 -2.59
C MET A 35 0.42 7.00 -2.69
N LYS A 36 0.13 6.01 -3.53
CA LYS A 36 -1.23 5.53 -3.81
C LYS A 36 -1.44 4.10 -3.37
N GLY A 37 -0.37 3.31 -3.38
CA GLY A 37 -0.47 1.87 -3.17
C GLY A 37 -1.00 1.14 -4.39
N VAL A 38 -1.18 -0.16 -4.24
CA VAL A 38 -1.82 -1.06 -5.20
C VAL A 38 -2.66 -2.05 -4.42
N ARG A 39 -3.89 -2.34 -4.89
CA ARG A 39 -4.83 -3.25 -4.19
C ARG A 39 -5.04 -2.91 -2.70
N GLY A 40 -5.05 -1.62 -2.36
CA GLY A 40 -5.23 -1.15 -0.98
C GLY A 40 -3.98 -1.26 -0.09
N VAL A 41 -2.88 -1.83 -0.59
CA VAL A 41 -1.61 -1.96 0.13
C VAL A 41 -0.65 -0.85 -0.30
N ARG A 42 0.02 -0.20 0.66
CA ARG A 42 0.99 0.87 0.40
C ARG A 42 2.37 0.46 0.86
N LEU A 43 3.39 0.85 0.10
CA LEU A 43 4.78 0.59 0.46
C LEU A 43 5.20 1.47 1.64
N GLU A 44 5.77 0.82 2.66
CA GLU A 44 6.29 1.50 3.85
C GLU A 44 7.57 2.27 3.51
N THR A 45 7.66 3.49 4.01
CA THR A 45 8.79 4.38 3.73
C THR A 45 9.02 5.33 4.90
N PHE A 46 10.26 5.79 5.06
CA PHE A 46 10.63 6.79 6.04
C PHE A 46 11.48 7.91 5.41
N LEU A 47 11.59 9.04 6.09
CA LEU A 47 12.42 10.18 5.65
C LEU A 47 13.71 10.23 6.46
N ARG A 48 14.83 10.49 5.79
CA ARG A 48 16.12 10.77 6.41
C ARG A 48 16.82 11.85 5.59
N GLY A 49 17.04 13.03 6.18
CA GLY A 49 17.69 14.15 5.50
C GLY A 49 16.97 14.63 4.22
N GLY A 50 15.63 14.64 4.23
CA GLY A 50 14.81 15.03 3.07
C GLY A 50 14.70 13.98 1.96
N ILE A 51 15.50 12.91 2.02
CA ILE A 51 15.45 11.79 1.08
C ILE A 51 14.52 10.70 1.65
N ARG A 52 13.76 10.06 0.77
CA ARG A 52 12.88 8.96 1.15
C ARG A 52 13.54 7.61 0.94
N TYR A 53 13.39 6.78 1.96
CA TYR A 53 13.91 5.42 2.03
C TYR A 53 12.77 4.44 2.22
N THR A 54 13.04 3.20 1.84
CA THR A 54 12.28 2.00 2.22
C THR A 54 13.31 0.98 2.74
N THR A 55 12.88 -0.24 3.01
CA THR A 55 13.74 -1.34 3.41
C THR A 55 13.46 -2.55 2.52
N ASP A 56 14.42 -3.47 2.41
CA ASP A 56 14.21 -4.72 1.65
C ASP A 56 13.05 -5.53 2.27
N GLU A 57 12.97 -5.55 3.59
CA GLU A 57 11.93 -6.22 4.36
C GLU A 57 10.54 -5.57 4.16
N ALA A 58 10.48 -4.23 4.07
CA ALA A 58 9.23 -3.54 3.73
C ALA A 58 8.75 -3.85 2.31
N ILE A 59 9.66 -4.05 1.36
CA ILE A 59 9.33 -4.44 -0.02
C ILE A 59 8.78 -5.87 -0.03
N GLU A 60 9.40 -6.79 0.71
CA GLU A 60 8.91 -8.17 0.86
C GLU A 60 7.49 -8.19 1.46
N ARG A 61 7.28 -7.49 2.59
CA ARG A 61 5.95 -7.36 3.20
C ARG A 61 4.93 -6.75 2.24
N PHE A 62 5.34 -5.74 1.48
CA PHE A 62 4.49 -5.11 0.48
C PHE A 62 4.07 -6.13 -0.59
N PHE A 63 5.00 -6.92 -1.14
CA PHE A 63 4.64 -7.93 -2.13
C PHE A 63 3.74 -9.00 -1.56
N ALA A 64 4.07 -9.57 -0.40
CA ALA A 64 3.24 -10.56 0.28
C ALA A 64 1.80 -10.05 0.47
N ALA A 65 1.64 -8.83 0.99
CA ALA A 65 0.34 -8.21 1.19
C ALA A 65 -0.39 -7.91 -0.13
N THR A 66 0.31 -7.46 -1.17
CA THR A 66 -0.33 -7.20 -2.47
C THR A 66 -0.79 -8.46 -3.19
N THR A 67 -0.07 -9.57 -3.00
CA THR A 67 -0.41 -10.90 -3.52
C THR A 67 -1.62 -11.45 -2.77
N ALA A 68 -1.60 -11.45 -1.44
CA ALA A 68 -2.76 -11.85 -0.63
C ALA A 68 -4.01 -11.02 -0.97
N ALA A 69 -3.85 -9.72 -1.26
CA ALA A 69 -4.95 -8.87 -1.69
C ALA A 69 -5.42 -9.16 -3.13
N ALA A 70 -4.56 -9.71 -3.99
CA ALA A 70 -4.93 -10.15 -5.34
C ALA A 70 -5.68 -11.48 -5.32
N ASP A 71 -5.28 -12.40 -4.42
CA ASP A 71 -5.86 -13.73 -4.29
C ASP A 71 -7.18 -13.75 -3.51
N GLY A 72 -7.53 -12.61 -2.88
CA GLY A 72 -8.80 -12.44 -2.16
C GLY A 72 -8.73 -12.79 -0.66
N ASP A 73 -7.55 -13.12 -0.14
CA ASP A 73 -7.31 -13.48 1.27
C ASP A 73 -7.29 -12.27 2.21
N THR A 74 -7.36 -11.05 1.68
CA THR A 74 -7.39 -9.83 2.50
C THR A 74 -8.82 -9.29 2.59
N PRO A 75 -9.36 -9.04 3.81
CA PRO A 75 -10.66 -8.39 3.95
C PRO A 75 -10.61 -7.03 3.23
N PRO A 76 -11.62 -6.71 2.39
CA PRO A 76 -11.56 -5.54 1.53
C PRO A 76 -11.41 -4.26 2.35
N VAL A 77 -10.38 -3.47 2.08
CA VAL A 77 -10.23 -2.13 2.66
C VAL A 77 -11.45 -1.31 2.24
N ARG A 78 -12.30 -0.95 3.22
CA ARG A 78 -13.49 -0.11 2.98
C ARG A 78 -13.04 1.24 2.42
N THR A 79 -13.26 1.45 1.13
CA THR A 79 -12.99 2.72 0.47
C THR A 79 -14.04 3.76 0.87
N LEU A 80 -13.67 5.05 0.85
CA LEU A 80 -14.60 6.17 1.08
C LEU A 80 -15.84 6.09 0.17
N ARG A 81 -15.63 5.79 -1.12
CA ARG A 81 -16.70 5.61 -2.12
C ARG A 81 -17.65 4.45 -1.80
N ARG A 82 -17.17 3.41 -1.09
CA ARG A 82 -18.00 2.30 -0.62
C ARG A 82 -18.78 2.71 0.63
N ARG A 83 -18.17 3.46 1.56
CA ARG A 83 -18.89 4.07 2.69
C ARG A 83 -20.00 5.01 2.23
N GLU A 84 -19.71 5.91 1.29
CA GLU A 84 -20.70 6.86 0.76
C GLU A 84 -21.88 6.12 0.12
N ARG A 85 -21.62 5.07 -0.67
CA ARG A 85 -22.69 4.24 -1.25
C ARG A 85 -23.49 3.47 -0.22
N GLU A 86 -22.83 2.94 0.82
CA GLU A 86 -23.49 2.22 1.92
C GLU A 86 -24.36 3.17 2.75
N ILE A 87 -23.90 4.40 3.02
CA ILE A 87 -24.68 5.45 3.70
C ILE A 87 -25.90 5.83 2.86
N THR A 88 -25.71 6.12 1.56
CA THR A 88 -26.83 6.46 0.67
C THR A 88 -27.82 5.30 0.46
N ALA A 89 -27.36 4.05 0.50
CA ALA A 89 -28.23 2.89 0.43
C ALA A 89 -29.07 2.74 1.71
N ALA A 90 -28.43 2.88 2.88
CA ALA A 90 -29.13 2.83 4.16
C ALA A 90 -30.16 3.97 4.30
N GLU A 91 -29.82 5.19 3.87
CA GLU A 91 -30.76 6.33 3.86
C GLU A 91 -32.03 6.04 3.05
N ARG A 92 -31.93 5.35 1.91
CA ARG A 92 -33.09 4.99 1.08
C ARG A 92 -33.98 3.92 1.70
N ASP A 93 -33.39 2.98 2.42
CA ASP A 93 -34.14 1.94 3.11
C ASP A 93 -34.93 2.50 4.31
N PHE A 94 -34.44 3.56 4.95
CA PHE A 94 -35.17 4.27 6.02
C PHE A 94 -36.37 5.06 5.49
N ASP A 95 -36.24 5.73 4.34
CA ASP A 95 -37.32 6.55 3.76
C ASP A 95 -38.49 5.74 3.17
N THR A 96 -38.27 4.47 2.81
CA THR A 96 -39.30 3.62 2.19
C THR A 96 -40.22 2.97 3.24
N ASN A 97 -39.89 3.06 4.53
CA ASN A 97 -40.58 2.35 5.62
C ASN A 97 -41.29 3.30 6.62
N ILE A 98 -41.54 4.55 6.21
CA ILE A 98 -42.32 5.56 6.95
C ILE A 98 -43.63 5.86 6.20
#